data_AF-A0A3M1YN97-F1
#
_entry.id   AF-A0A3M1YN97-F1
#
_cell.length_a   1.000
_cell.length_b   1.000
_cell.length_c   1.000
_cell.angle_alpha   90.00
_cell.angle_beta   90.00
_cell.angle_gamma   90.00
#
_symmetry.space_group_name_H-M   'P 1'
#
loop_
_entity.id
_entity.type
_entity.pdbx_description
1 polymer ?
#
loop_
_entity_poly.entity_id
_entity_poly.type
_entity_poly.pdbx_seq_one_letter_code
_entity_poly.pdbx_strand_id
1 'polypeptide(L)'
;MNNYEFALKLAGAEILIFNSFGSYQGDWWAKVKYKGKTGWVHGWYGSCSACDAFYAEFDFYREHECGEDIYYNPIYEMDFRENCEHCQKTKADLIGFGKKYLENILTYDEALKAASEDIEWDLEAEDMIKFIKEHKDA
;
A
#
# COMPACT_ATOMS: atom_id res chain seq x y z
N MET A 1 -7.85 4.31 6.64
CA MET A 1 -7.37 3.40 5.60
C MET A 1 -6.07 3.97 5.09
N ASN A 2 -5.02 3.17 4.99
CA ASN A 2 -3.72 3.64 4.51
C ASN A 2 -3.73 3.80 2.97
N ASN A 3 -2.93 4.71 2.41
CA ASN A 3 -2.81 4.92 0.96
C ASN A 3 -2.44 3.64 0.19
N TYR A 4 -1.52 2.84 0.73
CA TYR A 4 -1.11 1.55 0.15
C TYR A 4 -2.25 0.52 0.24
N GLU A 5 -2.88 0.41 1.42
CA GLU A 5 -4.04 -0.44 1.63
C GLU A 5 -5.17 -0.11 0.64
N PHE A 6 -5.42 1.19 0.41
CA PHE A 6 -6.42 1.68 -0.53
C PHE A 6 -6.06 1.33 -1.98
N ALA A 7 -4.81 1.54 -2.39
CA ALA A 7 -4.34 1.19 -3.73
C ALA A 7 -4.46 -0.33 -4.01
N LEU A 8 -4.12 -1.18 -3.04
CA LEU A 8 -4.29 -2.63 -3.15
C LEU A 8 -5.77 -3.02 -3.30
N LYS A 9 -6.66 -2.40 -2.52
CA LYS A 9 -8.13 -2.60 -2.63
C LYS A 9 -8.66 -2.17 -4.00
N LEU A 10 -8.28 -0.97 -4.47
CA LEU A 10 -8.64 -0.48 -5.80
C LEU A 10 -8.14 -1.39 -6.91
N ALA A 11 -6.95 -1.96 -6.75
CA ALA A 11 -6.38 -2.93 -7.68
C ALA A 11 -7.13 -4.28 -7.71
N GLY A 12 -8.08 -4.49 -6.80
CA GLY A 12 -8.95 -5.66 -6.75
C GLY A 12 -8.52 -6.73 -5.75
N ALA A 13 -7.63 -6.40 -4.80
CA ALA A 13 -7.29 -7.28 -3.70
C ALA A 13 -8.29 -7.15 -2.55
N GLU A 14 -8.63 -8.27 -1.93
CA GLU A 14 -9.24 -8.32 -0.62
C GLU A 14 -8.11 -8.26 0.43
N ILE A 15 -8.16 -7.30 1.34
CA ILE A 15 -7.17 -7.15 2.41
C ILE A 15 -7.67 -7.90 3.63
N LEU A 16 -6.95 -8.94 4.04
CA LEU A 16 -7.29 -9.77 5.19
C LEU A 16 -6.73 -9.15 6.48
N ILE A 17 -5.47 -8.70 6.43
CA ILE A 17 -4.86 -7.92 7.51
C ILE A 17 -3.84 -6.94 6.92
N PHE A 18 -3.67 -5.79 7.58
CA PHE A 18 -2.66 -4.79 7.24
C PHE A 18 -2.08 -4.23 8.54
N ASN A 19 -0.76 -4.10 8.61
CA ASN A 19 -0.11 -3.35 9.69
C ASN A 19 1.11 -2.60 9.17
N SER A 20 1.41 -1.47 9.81
CA SER A 20 2.61 -0.67 9.57
C SER A 20 3.50 -0.67 10.81
N PHE A 21 4.80 -0.71 10.59
CA PHE A 21 5.87 -0.74 11.58
C PHE A 21 6.76 0.48 11.34
N GLY A 22 7.40 0.99 12.39
CA GLY A 22 8.20 2.21 12.30
C GLY A 22 7.38 3.50 12.20
N SER A 23 7.95 4.59 12.74
CA SER A 23 7.28 5.90 12.84
C SER A 23 7.78 6.95 11.85
N TYR A 24 8.89 6.71 11.13
CA TYR A 24 9.50 7.69 10.21
C TYR A 24 10.09 7.09 8.92
N GLN A 25 10.53 5.83 8.94
CA GLN A 25 10.92 5.02 7.77
C GLN A 25 10.25 3.67 7.94
N GLY A 26 8.92 3.66 7.79
CA GLY A 26 8.15 2.50 8.22
C GLY A 26 8.04 1.43 7.14
N ASP A 27 8.01 0.18 7.58
CA ASP A 27 7.59 -0.95 6.78
C ASP A 27 6.09 -1.17 6.92
N TRP A 28 5.49 -1.83 5.94
CA TRP A 28 4.13 -2.31 6.07
C TRP A 28 3.99 -3.70 5.48
N TRP A 29 3.14 -4.47 6.12
CA TRP A 29 2.80 -5.83 5.72
C TRP A 29 1.30 -5.93 5.55
N ALA A 30 0.89 -6.55 4.44
CA ALA A 30 -0.50 -6.84 4.16
C ALA A 30 -0.65 -8.32 3.79
N LYS A 31 -1.59 -9.02 4.40
CA LYS A 31 -2.06 -10.29 3.87
C LYS A 31 -3.25 -10.03 2.97
N VAL A 32 -3.20 -10.54 1.76
CA VAL A 32 -4.17 -10.22 0.72
C VAL A 32 -4.66 -11.49 0.04
N LYS A 33 -5.86 -11.41 -0.52
CA LYS A 33 -6.39 -12.35 -1.50
C LYS A 33 -6.61 -11.64 -2.83
N TYR A 34 -5.94 -12.11 -3.87
CA TYR A 34 -6.00 -11.51 -5.19
C TYR A 34 -5.95 -12.59 -6.27
N LYS A 35 -6.90 -12.56 -7.22
CA LYS A 35 -7.03 -13.55 -8.31
C LYS A 35 -6.97 -15.01 -7.83
N GLY A 36 -7.58 -15.29 -6.67
CA GLY A 36 -7.62 -16.63 -6.08
C GLY A 36 -6.35 -17.07 -5.34
N LYS A 37 -5.31 -16.23 -5.29
CA LYS A 37 -4.11 -16.46 -4.47
C LYS A 37 -4.23 -15.70 -3.16
N THR A 38 -3.87 -16.35 -2.06
CA THR A 38 -3.73 -15.71 -0.75
C THR A 38 -2.26 -15.71 -0.36
N GLY A 39 -1.75 -14.58 0.12
CA GLY A 39 -0.37 -14.47 0.59
C GLY A 39 -0.08 -13.06 1.11
N TRP A 40 1.20 -12.74 1.20
CA TRP A 40 1.70 -11.52 1.84
C TRP A 40 2.29 -10.55 0.83
N VAL A 41 2.16 -9.27 1.15
CA VAL A 41 2.71 -8.16 0.40
C VAL A 41 3.42 -7.26 1.40
N HIS A 42 4.56 -6.74 0.98
CA HIS A 42 5.42 -5.87 1.78
C HIS A 42 5.81 -4.63 0.97
N GLY A 43 6.03 -3.54 1.68
CA GLY A 43 6.62 -2.32 1.15
C GLY A 43 7.02 -1.39 2.28
N TRP A 44 7.56 -0.23 1.91
CA TRP A 44 8.05 0.77 2.85
C TRP A 44 7.56 2.18 2.49
N TYR A 45 7.39 3.03 3.49
CA TYR A 45 7.00 4.44 3.33
C TYR A 45 8.21 5.35 3.04
N GLY A 46 9.46 4.91 3.28
CA GLY A 46 10.64 5.77 3.08
C GLY A 46 10.67 7.04 3.97
N SER A 47 11.85 7.64 4.14
CA SER A 47 12.05 8.80 5.04
C SER A 47 11.61 10.15 4.51
N CYS A 48 11.28 10.22 3.21
CA CYS A 48 11.11 11.47 2.48
C CYS A 48 10.08 11.27 1.37
N SER A 49 9.45 12.34 0.90
CA SER A 49 8.45 12.25 -0.19
C SER A 49 9.03 11.67 -1.49
N ALA A 50 10.33 11.82 -1.73
CA ALA A 50 11.02 11.19 -2.85
C ALA A 50 11.43 9.73 -2.58
N CYS A 51 11.39 9.29 -1.32
CA CYS A 51 11.79 7.97 -0.84
C CYS A 51 10.57 7.05 -0.64
N ASP A 52 9.39 7.63 -0.40
CA ASP A 52 8.11 6.95 -0.41
C ASP A 52 7.66 6.73 -1.86
N ALA A 53 7.48 5.47 -2.26
CA ALA A 53 7.08 5.16 -3.63
C ALA A 53 5.71 5.76 -4.00
N PHE A 54 4.80 5.85 -3.03
CA PHE A 54 3.50 6.48 -3.22
C PHE A 54 3.64 8.00 -3.37
N TYR A 55 4.33 8.70 -2.45
CA TYR A 55 4.51 10.16 -2.60
C TYR A 55 5.36 10.56 -3.80
N ALA A 56 6.26 9.69 -4.27
CA ALA A 56 7.03 9.94 -5.49
C ALA A 56 6.17 9.79 -6.77
N GLU A 57 5.18 8.90 -6.76
CA GLU A 57 4.32 8.63 -7.91
C GLU A 57 3.09 9.56 -7.96
N PHE A 58 2.64 10.04 -6.80
CA PHE A 58 1.41 10.82 -6.67
C PHE A 58 1.65 12.24 -6.14
N ASP A 59 1.24 13.24 -6.92
CA ASP A 59 1.33 14.66 -6.53
C ASP A 59 0.12 15.06 -5.66
N PHE A 60 0.27 14.97 -4.34
CA PHE A 60 -0.77 15.30 -3.36
C PHE A 60 -1.12 16.78 -3.27
N TYR A 61 -0.29 17.66 -3.80
CA TYR A 61 -0.55 19.10 -3.73
C TYR A 61 -1.27 19.62 -4.97
N ARG A 62 -1.49 18.74 -5.96
CA ARG A 62 -2.18 19.10 -7.19
C ARG A 62 -3.68 19.01 -7.03
N GLU A 63 -4.23 20.10 -6.52
CA GLU A 63 -5.66 20.39 -6.61
C GLU A 63 -6.08 20.45 -8.09
N HIS A 64 -7.28 19.98 -8.39
CA HIS A 64 -7.86 20.16 -9.70
C HIS A 64 -9.35 20.48 -9.60
N GLU A 65 -9.83 21.21 -10.59
CA GLU A 65 -11.26 21.50 -10.70
C GLU A 65 -12.02 20.24 -11.09
N CYS A 66 -12.98 19.89 -10.25
CA CYS A 66 -13.87 18.76 -10.43
C CYS A 66 -15.30 19.25 -10.19
N GLY A 67 -16.06 19.50 -11.26
CA GLY A 67 -17.40 20.08 -11.15
C GLY A 67 -17.36 21.47 -10.48
N GLU A 68 -18.16 21.67 -9.42
CA GLU A 68 -18.20 22.93 -8.66
C GLU A 68 -17.07 23.05 -7.62
N ASP A 69 -16.26 22.01 -7.44
CA ASP A 69 -15.18 21.97 -6.46
C ASP A 69 -13.84 22.23 -7.13
N ILE A 70 -13.32 23.43 -6.94
CA ILE A 70 -12.08 23.92 -7.57
C ILE A 70 -10.81 23.49 -6.80
N TYR A 71 -10.96 22.90 -5.60
CA TYR A 71 -9.85 22.48 -4.74
C TYR A 71 -9.84 20.96 -4.48
N TYR A 72 -10.54 20.19 -5.33
CA TYR A 72 -10.73 18.77 -5.11
C TYR A 72 -9.43 17.98 -5.34
N ASN A 73 -9.06 17.15 -4.36
CA ASN A 73 -7.96 16.20 -4.47
C ASN A 73 -8.49 14.76 -4.31
N PRO A 74 -8.51 13.94 -5.38
CA PRO A 74 -9.12 12.62 -5.35
C PRO A 74 -8.32 11.61 -4.52
N ILE A 75 -7.03 11.86 -4.30
CA ILE A 75 -6.16 11.00 -3.49
C ILE A 75 -6.40 11.28 -2.01
N TYR A 76 -6.48 12.55 -1.63
CA TYR A 76 -6.75 12.96 -0.25
C TYR A 76 -8.15 12.54 0.19
N GLU A 77 -9.15 12.77 -0.67
CA GLU A 77 -10.55 12.40 -0.42
C GLU A 77 -10.80 10.90 -0.60
N MET A 78 -9.87 10.16 -1.21
CA MET A 78 -10.03 8.75 -1.60
C MET A 78 -11.31 8.49 -2.41
N ASP A 79 -11.70 9.47 -3.23
CA ASP A 79 -12.91 9.46 -4.04
C ASP A 79 -12.57 9.91 -5.48
N PHE A 80 -13.22 9.29 -6.47
CA PHE A 80 -12.91 9.52 -7.88
C PHE A 80 -14.19 9.73 -8.67
N ARG A 81 -14.46 10.99 -9.01
CA ARG A 81 -15.66 11.35 -9.76
C ARG A 81 -15.62 10.76 -11.17
N GLU A 82 -16.67 10.02 -11.53
CA GLU A 82 -16.76 9.27 -12.80
C GLU A 82 -16.63 10.18 -14.03
N ASN A 83 -17.19 11.39 -13.96
CA ASN A 83 -17.21 12.34 -15.06
C ASN A 83 -15.99 13.29 -15.09
N CYS A 84 -14.92 12.99 -14.36
CA CYS A 84 -13.69 13.79 -14.36
C CYS A 84 -12.51 12.98 -14.90
N GLU A 85 -11.92 13.43 -16.01
CA GLU A 85 -10.78 12.77 -16.65
C GLU A 85 -9.58 12.65 -15.71
N HIS A 86 -9.27 13.71 -14.95
CA HIS A 86 -8.18 13.68 -13.99
C HIS A 86 -8.42 12.66 -12.88
N CYS A 87 -9.64 12.60 -12.33
CA CYS A 87 -10.02 11.58 -11.34
C CYS A 87 -9.88 10.16 -11.90
N GLN A 88 -10.37 9.91 -13.12
CA GLN A 88 -10.29 8.58 -13.73
C GLN A 88 -8.85 8.18 -14.05
N LYS A 89 -8.02 9.14 -14.47
CA LYS A 89 -6.58 8.90 -14.67
C LYS A 89 -5.89 8.57 -13.36
N THR A 90 -6.06 9.39 -12.32
CA THR A 90 -5.47 9.15 -11.00
C THR A 90 -5.92 7.82 -10.41
N LYS A 91 -7.19 7.45 -10.59
CA LYS A 91 -7.70 6.12 -10.21
C LYS A 91 -6.99 5.00 -10.95
N ALA A 92 -6.81 5.13 -12.27
CA ALA A 92 -6.11 4.13 -13.08
C ALA A 92 -4.64 3.99 -12.66
N ASP A 93 -3.97 5.11 -12.36
CA ASP A 93 -2.59 5.14 -11.88
C ASP A 93 -2.48 4.46 -10.50
N LEU A 94 -3.40 4.73 -9.56
CA LEU A 94 -3.47 4.04 -8.26
C LEU A 94 -3.71 2.53 -8.38
N ILE A 95 -4.59 2.12 -9.30
CA ILE A 95 -4.80 0.71 -9.62
C ILE A 95 -3.51 0.09 -10.14
N GLY A 96 -2.79 0.79 -11.03
CA GLY A 96 -1.50 0.36 -11.55
C GLY A 96 -0.45 0.21 -10.45
N PHE A 97 -0.36 1.19 -9.56
CA PHE A 97 0.50 1.18 -8.39
C PHE A 97 0.25 -0.05 -7.50
N GLY A 98 -1.01 -0.27 -7.08
CA GLY A 98 -1.39 -1.43 -6.28
C GLY A 98 -1.07 -2.76 -6.97
N LYS A 99 -1.25 -2.85 -8.29
CA LYS A 99 -0.92 -4.06 -9.05
C LYS A 99 0.56 -4.44 -9.00
N LYS A 100 1.48 -3.46 -9.00
CA LYS A 100 2.93 -3.73 -8.91
C LYS A 100 3.27 -4.57 -7.67
N TYR A 101 2.62 -4.28 -6.54
CA TYR A 101 2.77 -5.04 -5.30
C TYR A 101 2.09 -6.42 -5.35
N LEU A 102 0.92 -6.51 -6.00
CA LEU A 102 0.15 -7.74 -6.14
C LEU A 102 0.71 -8.72 -7.18
N GLU A 103 1.70 -8.33 -7.97
CA GLU A 103 2.42 -9.22 -8.89
C GLU A 103 3.35 -10.17 -8.14
N ASN A 104 3.88 -9.75 -6.99
CA ASN A 104 4.85 -10.49 -6.17
C ASN A 104 4.26 -10.86 -4.79
N ILE A 105 3.11 -11.53 -4.79
CA ILE A 105 2.52 -12.04 -3.54
C ILE A 105 3.40 -13.16 -2.97
N LEU A 106 3.95 -12.91 -1.79
CA LEU A 106 4.82 -13.81 -1.06
C LEU A 106 4.01 -14.92 -0.37
N THR A 107 4.59 -16.11 -0.34
CA THR A 107 4.13 -17.18 0.57
C THR A 107 4.45 -16.82 2.02
N TYR A 108 3.90 -17.57 2.96
CA TYR A 108 4.19 -17.39 4.38
C TYR A 108 5.69 -17.51 4.70
N ASP A 109 6.37 -18.50 4.13
CA ASP A 109 7.80 -18.74 4.40
C ASP A 109 8.68 -17.65 3.75
N GLU A 110 8.31 -17.17 2.55
CA GLU A 110 9.00 -16.04 1.91
C GLU A 110 8.80 -14.74 2.68
N ALA A 111 7.59 -14.50 3.20
CA ALA A 111 7.30 -13.33 4.04
C ALA A 111 8.11 -13.35 5.34
N LEU A 112 8.19 -14.50 6.01
CA LEU A 112 9.03 -14.65 7.20
C LEU A 112 10.51 -14.44 6.89
N LYS A 113 10.99 -14.98 5.77
CA LYS A 113 12.37 -14.78 5.35
C LYS A 113 12.64 -13.30 5.13
N ALA A 114 11.84 -12.62 4.32
CA ALA A 114 11.98 -11.19 4.03
C ALA A 114 11.92 -10.33 5.30
N ALA A 115 10.96 -10.59 6.21
CA ALA A 115 10.87 -9.88 7.48
C ALA A 115 12.05 -10.17 8.43
N SER A 116 12.84 -11.22 8.18
CA SER A 116 13.99 -11.61 9.00
C SER A 116 15.35 -11.20 8.41
N GLU A 117 15.40 -10.66 7.19
CA GLU A 117 16.66 -10.35 6.51
C GLU A 117 17.53 -9.38 7.33
N ASP A 118 16.90 -8.51 8.11
CA ASP A 118 17.56 -7.45 8.87
C ASP A 118 17.40 -7.56 10.40
N ILE A 119 16.98 -8.74 10.89
CA ILE A 119 16.67 -8.98 12.32
C ILE A 119 17.84 -8.68 13.28
N GLU A 120 19.08 -8.71 12.80
CA GLU A 120 20.26 -8.44 13.64
C GLU A 120 20.43 -6.95 13.99
N TRP A 121 19.83 -6.05 13.21
CA TRP A 121 20.01 -4.60 13.37
C TRP A 121 18.70 -3.80 13.38
N ASP A 122 17.60 -4.39 12.92
CA ASP A 122 16.26 -3.83 12.98
C ASP A 122 15.49 -4.37 14.19
N LEU A 123 15.27 -3.51 15.19
CA LEU A 123 14.48 -3.83 16.39
C LEU A 123 13.00 -4.14 16.06
N GLU A 124 12.52 -3.72 14.89
CA GLU A 124 11.13 -3.86 14.46
C GLU A 124 10.92 -5.17 13.67
N ALA A 125 11.98 -5.82 13.21
CA ALA A 125 11.94 -7.12 12.54
C ALA A 125 11.28 -8.21 13.39
N GLU A 126 11.51 -8.21 14.71
CA GLU A 126 10.85 -9.15 15.63
C GLU A 126 9.32 -8.96 15.65
N ASP A 127 8.87 -7.70 15.66
CA ASP A 127 7.45 -7.35 15.64
C ASP A 127 6.80 -7.68 14.29
N MET A 128 7.50 -7.44 13.18
CA MET A 128 7.05 -7.85 11.84
C MET A 128 6.88 -9.36 11.73
N ILE A 129 7.90 -10.13 12.17
CA ILE A 129 7.86 -11.60 12.19
C ILE A 129 6.71 -12.09 13.08
N LYS A 130 6.54 -11.49 14.26
CA LYS A 130 5.46 -11.84 15.18
C LYS A 130 4.10 -11.60 14.52
N PHE A 131 3.90 -10.45 13.89
CA PHE A 131 2.68 -10.12 13.17
C PHE A 131 2.36 -11.14 12.07
N ILE A 132 3.34 -11.52 11.25
CA ILE A 132 3.17 -12.53 10.20
C ILE A 132 2.78 -13.89 10.80
N LYS A 133 3.44 -14.30 11.90
CA LYS A 133 3.15 -15.55 12.60
C LYS A 133 1.74 -15.59 13.17
N GLU A 134 1.31 -14.54 13.85
CA GLU A 134 -0.01 -14.45 14.48
C GLU A 134 -1.16 -14.49 13.47
N HIS A 135 -0.92 -14.08 12.22
CA HIS A 135 -1.92 -14.00 11.16
C HIS A 135 -1.71 -15.01 10.03
N LYS A 136 -1.01 -16.12 10.31
CA LYS A 136 -0.78 -17.20 9.34
C LYS A 136 -2.08 -17.73 8.71
N ASP A 137 -3.14 -17.83 9.50
CA ASP A 137 -4.42 -18.43 9.10
C ASP A 137 -5.54 -17.39 8.88
N ALA A 138 -5.22 -16.10 8.94
CA ALA A 138 -6.14 -14.99 8.65
C ALA A 138 -6.69 -15.02 7.21
#